data_AF-T0HRX4-F1
#
_entry.id   AF-T0HRX4-F1
#
_cell.length_a   1.000
_cell.length_b   1.000
_cell.length_c   1.000
_cell.angle_alpha   90.00
_cell.angle_beta   90.00
_cell.angle_gamma   90.00
#
_symmetry.space_group_name_H-M   'P 1'
#
loop_
_entity.id
_entity.type
_entity.pdbx_description
1 polymer ?
#
loop_
_entity_poly.entity_id
_entity_poly.type
_entity_poly.pdbx_seq_one_letter_code
_entity_poly.pdbx_strand_id
1 'polypeptide(L)' 'MNWRAFRLHEMHKRIDEALRAEQRHTVPNPFEIMRLKKLKLALKDRLAALARTPRRV' A
#
# COMPACT_ATOMS: atom_id res chain seq x y z
N MET A 1 15.80 10.00 -15.24
CA MET A 1 14.38 10.06 -14.83
C MET A 1 13.80 8.65 -14.69
N ASN A 2 13.59 8.14 -13.48
CA ASN A 2 13.04 6.80 -13.25
C ASN A 2 11.50 6.83 -13.11
N TRP A 3 10.81 6.83 -14.26
CA TRP A 3 9.34 6.87 -14.38
C TRP A 3 8.61 5.79 -13.55
N ARG A 4 9.25 4.63 -13.35
CA ARG A 4 8.71 3.53 -12.56
C ARG A 4 8.62 3.86 -11.07
N ALA A 5 9.63 4.52 -10.52
CA ALA A 5 9.63 4.98 -9.13
C ALA A 5 8.57 6.06 -8.92
N PHE A 6 8.39 6.93 -9.92
CA PHE A 6 7.39 8.00 -9.88
C PHE A 6 5.96 7.45 -9.82
N ARG A 7 5.60 6.49 -10.69
CA ARG A 7 4.29 5.82 -10.66
C ARG A 7 4.03 5.10 -9.34
N LEU A 8 5.06 4.43 -8.80
CA LEU A 8 4.93 3.72 -7.53
C LEU A 8 4.66 4.69 -6.38
N HIS A 9 5.36 5.83 -6.38
CA HIS A 9 5.18 6.86 -5.38
C HIS A 9 3.82 7.56 -5.48
N GLU A 10 3.32 7.77 -6.71
CA GLU A 10 2.00 8.34 -6.95
C GLU A 10 0.87 7.39 -6.49
N MET A 11 0.98 6.09 -6.76
CA MET A 11 0.07 5.08 -6.23
C MET A 11 0.10 5.04 -4.69
N HIS A 12 1.30 5.13 -4.10
CA HIS A 12 1.46 5.21 -2.65
C HIS A 12 0.76 6.43 -2.07
N LYS A 13 0.94 7.60 -2.68
CA LYS A 13 0.27 8.83 -2.25
C LYS A 13 -1.25 8.70 -2.30
N ARG A 14 -1.81 8.17 -3.40
CA ARG A 14 -3.27 7.99 -3.51
C ARG A 14 -3.85 7.07 -2.42
N ILE A 15 -3.13 6.00 -2.08
CA ILE A 15 -3.56 5.08 -1.00
C ILE A 15 -3.48 5.76 0.37
N ASP A 16 -2.39 6.49 0.65
CA ASP A 16 -2.25 7.22 1.92
C ASP A 16 -3.26 8.37 2.06
N GLU A 17 -3.59 9.04 0.94
CA GLU A 17 -4.58 10.11 0.91
C GLU A 17 -6.00 9.59 1.12
N ALA A 18 -6.37 8.48 0.48
CA ALA A 18 -7.63 7.78 0.75
C ALA A 18 -7.72 7.33 2.22
N LEU A 19 -6.62 6.78 2.77
CA LEU A 19 -6.56 6.35 4.17
C LEU A 19 -6.70 7.54 5.15
N ARG A 20 -6.20 8.73 4.77
CA ARG A 20 -6.35 9.96 5.56
C ARG A 20 -7.74 10.56 5.43
N ALA A 21 -8.35 10.49 4.25
CA ALA A 21 -9.72 10.93 4.03
C ALA A 21 -10.70 10.07 4.85
N GLU A 22 -10.52 8.75 4.84
CA GLU A 22 -11.30 7.80 5.65
C GLU A 22 -11.10 8.01 7.16
N GLN A 23 -9.87 8.34 7.59
CA GLN A 23 -9.58 8.70 8.99
C GLN A 23 -10.15 10.06 9.40
N ARG A 24 -10.31 10.99 8.45
CA ARG A 24 -10.93 12.30 8.68
C ARG A 24 -12.45 12.26 8.63
N HIS A 25 -13.05 11.17 8.16
CA HIS A 25 -14.49 10.98 8.19
C HIS A 25 -14.99 10.89 9.63
N THR A 26 -16.14 11.50 9.91
CA THR A 26 -16.77 11.55 11.25
C THR A 26 -17.14 10.17 11.78
N VAL A 27 -17.36 9.19 10.89
CA VAL A 27 -17.60 7.79 11.25
C VAL A 27 -16.64 6.91 10.44
N PRO A 28 -15.37 6.80 10.85
CA PRO A 28 -14.42 5.95 10.16
C PRO A 28 -14.86 4.50 10.34
N ASN A 29 -15.03 3.75 9.25
CA ASN A 29 -15.34 2.33 9.35
C ASN A 29 -14.04 1.56 9.65
N PRO A 30 -13.87 1.02 10.88
CA PRO A 30 -12.63 0.34 11.25
C PRO A 30 -12.37 -0.90 10.39
N PHE A 31 -13.40 -1.54 9.82
CA PHE A 31 -13.24 -2.65 8.89
C PHE A 31 -12.62 -2.21 7.56
N GLU A 32 -13.03 -1.07 6.99
CA GLU A 32 -12.45 -0.55 5.75
C GLU A 32 -11.01 -0.08 5.97
N ILE A 33 -10.72 0.57 7.11
CA ILE A 33 -9.35 0.93 7.49
C ILE A 33 -8.48 -0.32 7.68
N MET A 34 -9.01 -1.35 8.36
CA MET A 34 -8.30 -2.60 8.56
C MET A 34 -8.09 -3.35 7.25
N ARG A 35 -9.06 -3.32 6.32
CA ARG A 35 -8.96 -3.91 4.97
C ARG A 35 -7.91 -3.19 4.13
N LEU A 36 -7.90 -1.85 4.14
CA LEU A 36 -6.87 -1.03 3.48
C LEU A 36 -5.47 -1.31 4.05
N LYS A 37 -5.34 -1.41 5.37
CA LYS A 37 -4.09 -1.80 6.03
C LYS A 37 -3.66 -3.24 5.67
N LYS A 38 -4.61 -4.19 5.60
CA LYS A 38 -4.34 -5.59 5.23
C LYS A 38 -3.89 -5.70 3.77
N LEU A 39 -4.49 -4.91 2.87
CA LEU A 39 -4.04 -4.79 1.48
C LEU A 39 -2.61 -4.24 1.39
N LYS A 40 -2.31 -3.16 2.15
CA LYS A 40 -0.95 -2.59 2.23
C LYS A 40 0.06 -3.60 2.78
N LEU A 41 -0.34 -4.39 3.79
CA LEU A 41 0.49 -5.43 4.38
C LEU A 41 0.73 -6.58 3.41
N ALA A 42 -0.31 -7.11 2.76
CA ALA A 42 -0.18 -8.17 1.76
C ALA A 42 0.68 -7.75 0.57
N LEU A 43 0.62 -6.46 0.17
CA LEU A 43 1.49 -5.92 -0.88
C LEU A 43 2.96 -5.89 -0.44
N LYS A 44 3.22 -5.45 0.80
CA LYS A 44 4.55 -5.49 1.42
C LYS A 44 5.05 -6.92 1.58
N ASP A 45 4.21 -7.85 2.00
CA ASP A 45 4.56 -9.26 2.15
C ASP A 45 4.87 -9.90 0.81
N ARG A 46 4.12 -9.58 -0.25
CA ARG A 46 4.44 -10.01 -1.62
C ARG A 46 5.75 -9.42 -2.11
N LEU A 47 6.01 -8.13 -1.88
CA LEU A 47 7.29 -7.50 -2.21
C LEU A 47 8.44 -8.12 -1.41
N ALA A 48 8.23 -8.39 -0.13
CA ALA A 48 9.21 -9.04 0.74
C ALA A 48 9.44 -10.49 0.33
N ALA A 49 8.42 -11.23 -0.08
CA ALA A 49 8.53 -12.58 -0.61
C ALA A 49 9.28 -12.61 -1.97
N LEU A 50 9.01 -11.64 -2.84
CA LEU A 50 9.75 -11.46 -4.09
C LEU A 50 11.21 -11.05 -3.83
N ALA A 51 11.47 -10.21 -2.83
CA ALA A 51 12.81 -9.80 -2.43
C ALA A 51 13.58 -10.90 -1.66
N ARG A 52 12.86 -11.73 -0.88
CA ARG A 52 13.41 -12.87 -0.13
C ARG A 52 13.51 -14.14 -0.94
N THR A 53 12.91 -14.21 -2.12
CA THR A 53 13.26 -15.27 -3.07
C THR A 53 14.57 -14.83 -3.70
N PRO A 54 15.75 -15.33 -3.24
CA PRO A 54 16.92 -15.19 -4.07
C PRO A 54 16.55 -15.90 -5.37
N ARG A 55 16.73 -15.18 -6.46
CA ARG A 55 16.67 -15.70 -7.81
C ARG A 55 17.61 -16.91 -7.90
N ARG A 56 17.11 -18.10 -7.55
CA ARG A 56 17.67 -19.39 -7.92
C ARG A 56 17.19 -19.64 -9.35
N VAL A 57 17.93 -19.06 -10.29
CA VAL A 57 18.03 -19.58 -11.66
C VAL A 57 19.49 -19.89 -11.91
#